data_AF-A0A2E5P8X2-F1
#
_entry.id   AF-A0A2E5P8X2-F1
#
_cell.length_a   1.000
_cell.length_b   1.000
_cell.length_c   1.000
_cell.angle_alpha   90.00
_cell.angle_beta   90.00
_cell.angle_gamma   90.00
#
_symmetry.space_group_name_H-M   'P 1'
#
loop_
_entity.id
_entity.type
_entity.pdbx_description
1 polymer ?
#
loop_
_entity_poly.entity_id
_entity_poly.type
_entity_poly.pdbx_seq_one_letter_code
_entity_poly.pdbx_strand_id
1 'polypeptide(L)'
;MDKNYDDIANALWTYFDGLYEGDTLKLSGVFHPECHLFSSAGGEFLDWPRDKWFEVVNSRESPKSQGLSRFDRIVSIDMSDETTALAKVNCAIPPRYFTDYLTLLKLEGKWQIVSKSFRFDSHD
;
A
#
# COMPACT_ATOMS: atom_id res chain seq x y z
N MET A 1 20.70 0.26 -12.17
CA MET A 1 20.08 0.29 -10.84
C MET A 1 20.08 -1.12 -10.30
N ASP A 2 19.99 -1.30 -8.98
CA ASP A 2 19.88 -2.64 -8.37
C ASP A 2 18.54 -3.26 -8.80
N LYS A 3 18.57 -4.47 -9.36
CA LYS A 3 17.37 -5.18 -9.82
C LYS A 3 16.32 -5.32 -8.71
N ASN A 4 16.74 -5.53 -7.46
CA ASN A 4 15.80 -5.64 -6.35
C ASN A 4 15.09 -4.31 -6.07
N TYR A 5 15.80 -3.19 -6.18
CA TYR A 5 15.19 -1.87 -6.04
C TYR A 5 14.11 -1.65 -7.11
N ASP A 6 14.42 -1.95 -8.36
CA ASP A 6 13.47 -1.78 -9.48
C ASP A 6 12.24 -2.69 -9.29
N ASP A 7 12.44 -3.94 -8.86
CA ASP A 7 11.34 -4.88 -8.59
C ASP A 7 10.45 -4.42 -7.42
N ILE A 8 11.03 -3.89 -6.33
CA ILE A 8 10.27 -3.31 -5.21
C ILE A 8 9.51 -2.07 -5.67
N ALA A 9 10.15 -1.16 -6.41
CA ALA A 9 9.50 0.04 -6.92
C ALA A 9 8.30 -0.31 -7.82
N ASN A 10 8.44 -1.33 -8.67
CA ASN A 10 7.34 -1.84 -9.51
C ASN A 10 6.18 -2.41 -8.67
N ALA A 11 6.48 -3.15 -7.58
CA ALA A 11 5.46 -3.63 -6.67
C ALA A 11 4.72 -2.46 -5.97
N LEU A 12 5.45 -1.42 -5.56
CA LEU A 12 4.85 -0.21 -4.96
C LEU A 12 4.00 0.58 -5.96
N TRP A 13 4.40 0.66 -7.23
CA TRP A 13 3.57 1.27 -8.28
C TRP A 13 2.30 0.46 -8.56
N THR A 14 2.41 -0.87 -8.58
CA THR A 14 1.24 -1.76 -8.68
C THR A 14 0.28 -1.54 -7.50
N TYR A 15 0.82 -1.35 -6.29
CA TYR A 15 0.05 -0.98 -5.11
C TYR A 15 -0.67 0.37 -5.30
N PHE A 16 0.02 1.42 -5.73
CA PHE A 16 -0.59 2.72 -5.98
C PHE A 16 -1.70 2.66 -7.03
N ASP A 17 -1.46 1.95 -8.13
CA ASP A 17 -2.46 1.75 -9.17
C ASP A 17 -3.68 1.01 -8.64
N GLY A 18 -3.49 -0.07 -7.89
CA GLY A 18 -4.59 -0.81 -7.28
C GLY A 18 -5.44 0.06 -6.34
N LEU A 19 -4.80 0.93 -5.55
CA LEU A 19 -5.52 1.90 -4.71
C LEU A 19 -6.32 2.92 -5.52
N TYR A 20 -5.68 3.51 -6.53
CA TYR A 20 -6.24 4.57 -7.36
C TYR A 20 -7.43 4.07 -8.18
N GLU A 21 -7.31 2.85 -8.69
CA GLU A 21 -8.31 2.21 -9.54
C GLU A 21 -9.40 1.49 -8.75
N GLY A 22 -9.18 1.24 -7.45
CA GLY A 22 -10.07 0.40 -6.65
C GLY A 22 -10.02 -1.08 -7.06
N ASP A 23 -8.88 -1.54 -7.59
CA ASP A 23 -8.70 -2.88 -8.15
C ASP A 23 -8.04 -3.82 -7.12
N THR A 24 -8.85 -4.60 -6.40
CA THR A 24 -8.33 -5.56 -5.43
C THR A 24 -7.66 -6.77 -6.05
N LEU A 25 -7.92 -7.09 -7.32
CA LEU A 25 -7.19 -8.16 -8.01
C LEU A 25 -5.74 -7.72 -8.24
N LYS A 26 -5.54 -6.47 -8.68
CA LYS A 26 -4.19 -5.87 -8.79
C LYS A 26 -3.49 -5.81 -7.42
N LEU A 27 -4.18 -5.33 -6.38
CA LEU A 27 -3.63 -5.31 -5.02
C LEU A 27 -3.26 -6.72 -4.53
N SER A 28 -4.07 -7.74 -4.83
CA SER A 28 -3.78 -9.12 -4.43
C SER A 28 -2.46 -9.66 -5.01
N GLY A 29 -2.00 -9.12 -6.14
CA GLY A 29 -0.73 -9.50 -6.75
C GLY A 29 0.51 -9.03 -5.98
N VAL A 30 0.36 -8.05 -5.08
CA VAL A 30 1.46 -7.46 -4.31
C VAL A 30 1.27 -7.51 -2.80
N PHE A 31 0.15 -8.06 -2.30
CA PHE A 31 -0.07 -8.29 -0.87
C PHE A 31 -0.06 -9.77 -0.54
N HIS A 32 0.71 -10.16 0.48
CA HIS A 32 0.63 -11.50 1.05
C HIS A 32 -0.79 -11.79 1.59
N PRO A 33 -1.33 -13.02 1.45
CA PRO A 33 -2.67 -13.36 1.94
C PRO A 33 -2.90 -13.08 3.43
N GLU A 34 -1.87 -13.25 4.25
CA GLU A 34 -1.91 -13.00 5.69
C GLU A 34 -1.44 -11.58 6.07
N CYS A 35 -1.39 -10.64 5.12
CA CYS A 35 -1.04 -9.26 5.45
C CYS A 35 -2.12 -8.62 6.33
N HIS A 36 -1.68 -7.85 7.32
CA HIS A 36 -2.55 -7.01 8.14
C HIS A 36 -2.22 -5.52 7.95
N LEU A 37 -3.25 -4.69 8.13
CA LEU A 37 -3.17 -3.25 8.10
C LEU A 37 -3.42 -2.72 9.52
N PHE A 38 -2.48 -1.93 10.03
CA PHE A 38 -2.54 -1.36 11.36
C PHE A 38 -2.63 0.15 11.32
N SER A 39 -3.44 0.72 12.20
CA SER A 39 -3.49 2.17 12.39
C SER A 39 -3.96 2.53 13.79
N SER A 40 -3.71 3.75 14.21
CA SER A 40 -4.38 4.39 15.35
C SER A 40 -5.33 5.50 14.90
N ALA A 41 -5.59 5.61 13.58
CA ALA A 41 -6.48 6.61 13.04
C ALA A 41 -7.90 6.43 13.62
N GLY A 42 -8.42 7.47 14.26
CA GLY A 42 -9.69 7.42 15.00
C GLY A 42 -9.55 7.28 16.52
N GLY A 43 -8.32 7.19 17.04
CA GLY A 43 -8.04 7.19 18.50
C GLY A 43 -8.02 5.80 19.14
N GLU A 44 -8.32 4.75 18.40
CA GLU A 44 -8.26 3.36 18.83
C GLU A 44 -7.33 2.54 17.94
N PHE A 45 -6.83 1.42 18.46
CA PHE A 45 -6.02 0.48 17.68
C PHE A 45 -6.89 -0.23 16.65
N LEU A 46 -6.50 -0.10 15.39
CA LEU A 46 -7.09 -0.78 14.25
C LEU A 46 -6.16 -1.91 13.82
N ASP A 47 -6.73 -3.10 13.66
CA ASP A 47 -6.12 -4.24 12.99
C ASP A 47 -7.11 -4.78 11.94
N TRP A 48 -6.76 -4.62 10.66
CA TRP A 48 -7.54 -5.12 9.54
C TRP A 48 -6.77 -6.19 8.77
N PRO A 49 -7.30 -7.44 8.71
CA PRO A 49 -6.85 -8.40 7.72
C PRO A 49 -6.99 -7.83 6.31
N ARG A 50 -6.04 -8.13 5.42
CA ARG A 50 -6.04 -7.66 4.02
C ARG A 50 -7.40 -7.81 3.35
N ASP A 51 -8.03 -8.96 3.49
CA ASP A 51 -9.29 -9.25 2.79
C ASP A 51 -10.44 -8.38 3.30
N LYS A 52 -10.45 -8.05 4.61
CA LYS A 52 -11.39 -7.07 5.17
C LYS A 52 -11.15 -5.67 4.63
N TRP A 53 -9.89 -5.30 4.47
CA TRP A 53 -9.55 -4.04 3.83
C TRP A 53 -9.95 -4.02 2.33
N PHE A 54 -9.82 -5.13 1.61
CA PHE A 54 -10.26 -5.25 0.22
C PHE A 54 -11.77 -5.10 0.06
N GLU A 55 -12.59 -5.60 1.01
CA GLU A 55 -14.04 -5.31 1.04
C GLU A 55 -14.30 -3.78 1.05
N VAL A 56 -13.51 -3.01 1.80
CA VAL A 56 -13.62 -1.53 1.84
C VAL A 56 -13.17 -0.89 0.52
N VAL A 57 -12.10 -1.40 -0.09
CA VAL A 57 -11.61 -0.88 -1.39
C VAL A 57 -12.63 -1.14 -2.51
N ASN A 58 -13.29 -2.30 -2.52
CA ASN A 58 -14.28 -2.66 -3.53
C ASN A 58 -15.63 -1.96 -3.36
N SER A 59 -15.99 -1.60 -2.12
CA SER A 59 -17.30 -1.00 -1.81
C SER A 59 -17.33 0.51 -2.00
N ARG A 60 -16.18 1.18 -2.02
CA ARG A 60 -16.08 2.62 -2.27
C ARG A 60 -16.01 2.93 -3.77
N GLU A 61 -16.43 4.13 -4.14
CA GLU A 61 -16.11 4.65 -5.47
C GLU A 61 -14.60 4.91 -5.58
N SER A 62 -13.98 4.47 -6.68
CA SER A 62 -12.53 4.60 -6.86
C SER A 62 -12.10 6.07 -7.00
N PRO A 63 -10.89 6.46 -6.54
CA PRO A 63 -10.34 7.77 -6.84
C PRO A 63 -10.27 8.08 -8.35
N LYS A 64 -10.01 7.06 -9.18
CA LYS A 64 -9.97 7.18 -10.65
C LYS A 64 -11.32 7.54 -11.25
N SER A 65 -12.39 6.84 -10.87
CA SER A 65 -13.74 7.11 -11.39
C SER A 65 -14.26 8.48 -10.97
N GLN A 66 -13.80 8.97 -9.81
CA GLN A 66 -14.08 10.33 -9.33
C GLN A 66 -13.19 11.41 -9.99
N GLY A 67 -12.20 11.03 -10.79
CA GLY A 67 -11.26 11.97 -11.41
C GLY A 67 -10.33 12.67 -10.40
N LEU A 68 -10.07 12.08 -9.24
CA LEU A 68 -9.21 12.66 -8.22
C LEU A 68 -7.74 12.62 -8.64
N SER A 69 -6.98 13.64 -8.22
CA SER A 69 -5.54 13.69 -8.44
C SER A 69 -4.80 12.63 -7.63
N ARG A 70 -3.74 12.07 -8.23
CA ARG A 70 -2.82 11.16 -7.56
C ARG A 70 -1.77 11.94 -6.78
N PHE A 71 -1.45 11.46 -5.58
CA PHE A 71 -0.38 11.99 -4.73
C PHE A 71 0.61 10.89 -4.35
N ASP A 72 0.80 9.96 -5.28
CA ASP A 72 1.59 8.76 -5.07
C ASP A 72 3.08 9.09 -5.11
N ARG A 73 3.79 8.64 -4.08
CA ARG A 73 5.23 8.88 -3.94
C ARG A 73 5.88 7.77 -3.14
N ILE A 74 6.96 7.22 -3.68
CA ILE A 74 7.91 6.44 -2.90
C ILE A 74 8.79 7.43 -2.13
N VAL A 75 8.71 7.41 -0.80
CA VAL A 75 9.50 8.31 0.06
C VAL A 75 10.87 7.70 0.32
N SER A 76 10.92 6.41 0.65
CA SER A 76 12.15 5.66 0.84
C SER A 76 11.91 4.17 0.61
N ILE A 77 12.96 3.48 0.18
CA ILE A 77 13.08 2.02 0.19
C ILE A 77 14.38 1.72 0.93
N ASP A 78 14.29 0.92 1.98
CA ASP A 78 15.41 0.41 2.76
C ASP A 78 15.44 -1.12 2.63
N MET A 79 16.50 -1.64 2.01
CA MET A 79 16.67 -3.08 1.78
C MET A 79 17.66 -3.61 2.81
N SER A 80 17.21 -4.53 3.66
CA SER A 80 18.08 -5.20 4.63
C SER A 80 18.93 -6.29 3.97
N ASP A 81 18.36 -6.96 2.97
CA ASP A 81 19.00 -8.01 2.17
C ASP A 81 18.26 -8.20 0.82
N GLU A 82 18.54 -9.28 0.10
CA GLU A 82 17.93 -9.60 -1.19
C GLU A 82 16.44 -10.00 -1.13
N THR A 83 15.90 -10.15 0.08
CA THR A 83 14.58 -10.71 0.36
C THR A 83 13.74 -9.92 1.36
N THR A 84 14.30 -8.93 2.04
CA THR A 84 13.62 -8.15 3.08
C THR A 84 13.82 -6.66 2.86
N ALA A 85 12.71 -5.90 2.84
CA ALA A 85 12.75 -4.45 2.67
C ALA A 85 11.64 -3.74 3.47
N LEU A 86 11.90 -2.48 3.80
CA LEU A 86 10.93 -1.52 4.32
C LEU A 86 10.73 -0.42 3.27
N ALA A 87 9.48 -0.07 2.98
CA ALA A 87 9.15 1.09 2.18
C ALA A 87 8.30 2.08 2.96
N LYS A 88 8.62 3.36 2.85
CA LYS A 88 7.73 4.45 3.25
C LYS A 88 7.15 5.07 1.98
N VAL A 89 5.83 5.20 1.92
CA VAL A 89 5.14 5.76 0.77
C VAL A 89 4.09 6.78 1.15
N ASN A 90 3.79 7.69 0.23
CA ASN A 90 2.61 8.55 0.28
C ASN A 90 1.66 8.17 -0.85
N CYS A 91 0.36 8.26 -0.57
CA CYS A 91 -0.72 8.18 -1.53
C CYS A 91 -1.92 8.96 -0.98
N ALA A 92 -2.94 9.18 -1.80
CA ALA A 92 -4.14 9.88 -1.34
C ALA A 92 -5.42 9.23 -1.87
N ILE A 93 -6.44 9.26 -1.02
CA ILE A 93 -7.84 9.10 -1.39
C ILE A 93 -8.51 10.35 -0.80
N PRO A 94 -8.47 11.50 -1.52
CA PRO A 94 -8.99 12.75 -1.01
C PRO A 94 -10.39 12.61 -0.39
N PRO A 95 -10.64 13.23 0.78
CA PRO A 95 -9.81 14.23 1.47
C PRO A 95 -8.64 13.67 2.31
N ARG A 96 -8.40 12.35 2.29
CA ARG A 96 -7.36 11.69 3.11
C ARG A 96 -6.03 11.52 2.38
N TYR A 97 -4.95 11.91 3.04
CA TYR A 97 -3.57 11.85 2.53
C TYR A 97 -2.74 10.96 3.45
N PHE A 98 -2.26 9.83 2.92
CA PHE A 98 -1.68 8.74 3.70
C PHE A 98 -0.16 8.80 3.74
N THR A 99 0.39 8.37 4.87
CA THR A 99 1.76 7.88 4.98
C THR A 99 1.69 6.43 5.41
N ASP A 100 2.13 5.54 4.52
CA ASP A 100 2.18 4.12 4.80
C ASP A 100 3.62 3.68 5.04
N TYR A 101 3.79 2.79 6.01
CA TYR A 101 4.99 2.04 6.31
C TYR A 101 4.71 0.59 5.93
N LEU A 102 5.43 0.10 4.93
CA LEU A 102 5.21 -1.20 4.32
C LEU A 102 6.42 -2.09 4.56
N THR A 103 6.22 -3.24 5.19
CA THR A 103 7.23 -4.28 5.22
C THR A 103 7.00 -5.20 4.02
N LEU A 104 8.06 -5.46 3.26
CA LEU A 104 8.02 -6.33 2.09
C LEU A 104 8.96 -7.51 2.27
N LEU A 105 8.50 -8.69 1.85
CA LEU A 105 9.31 -9.90 1.72
C LEU A 105 9.30 -10.39 0.27
N LYS A 106 10.42 -10.94 -0.17
CA LYS A 106 10.54 -11.65 -1.45
C LYS A 106 10.23 -13.13 -1.23
N LEU A 107 9.00 -13.53 -1.54
CA LEU A 107 8.51 -14.89 -1.39
C LEU A 107 8.34 -15.52 -2.77
N GLU A 108 8.89 -16.70 -2.98
CA GLU A 108 8.84 -17.41 -4.27
C GLU A 108 9.27 -16.54 -5.47
N GLY A 109 10.29 -15.69 -5.25
CA GLY A 109 10.83 -14.78 -6.26
C GLY A 109 10.03 -13.50 -6.49
N LYS A 110 8.95 -13.25 -5.75
CA LYS A 110 8.09 -12.07 -5.87
C LYS A 110 8.12 -11.22 -4.60
N TRP A 111 8.28 -9.91 -4.76
CA TRP A 111 8.12 -8.97 -3.64
C TRP A 111 6.65 -8.79 -3.29
N GLN A 112 6.33 -8.98 -2.01
CA GLN A 112 4.99 -8.87 -1.47
C GLN A 112 5.01 -8.02 -0.21
N ILE A 113 4.01 -7.15 -0.06
CA ILE A 113 3.72 -6.42 1.18
C ILE A 113 3.12 -7.43 2.16
N VAL A 114 3.80 -7.61 3.30
CA VAL A 114 3.40 -8.56 4.36
C VAL A 114 2.82 -7.88 5.59
N SER A 115 3.07 -6.57 5.74
CA SER A 115 2.47 -5.75 6.79
C SER A 115 2.41 -4.30 6.33
N LYS A 116 1.35 -3.60 6.72
CA LYS A 116 1.19 -2.18 6.49
C LYS A 116 0.77 -1.50 7.78
N SER A 117 1.49 -0.46 8.18
CA SER A 117 1.05 0.49 9.20
C SER A 117 0.82 1.85 8.54
N PHE A 118 -0.26 2.56 8.89
CA PHE A 118 -0.55 3.83 8.24
C PHE A 118 -1.08 4.90 9.18
N ARG A 119 -0.86 6.14 8.78
CA ARG A 119 -1.54 7.34 9.29
C ARG A 119 -2.06 8.15 8.10
N PHE A 120 -3.06 8.98 8.32
CA PHE A 120 -3.46 9.97 7.35
C PHE A 120 -3.76 11.32 8.00
N ASP A 121 -3.58 12.37 7.22
CA ASP A 121 -4.10 13.70 7.48
C ASP A 121 -5.33 13.92 6.59
N SER A 122 -6.32 14.66 7.08
CA SER A 122 -7.45 15.10 6.26
C SER A 122 -7.29 16.59 5.98
N HIS A 123 -7.49 16.99 4.73
CA HIS A 123 -7.50 18.39 4.33
C HIS A 123 -8.87 18.70 3.71
N ASP A 124 -9.39 19.88 4.03
CA ASP A 124 -10.61 20.43 3.44
C ASP A 124 -10.39 20.91 1.99
#